data_AF-A0A7L4RMR2-F1
#
_entry.id   AF-A0A7L4RMR2-F1
#
_cell.length_a   1.000
_cell.length_b   1.000
_cell.length_c   1.000
_cell.angle_alpha   90.00
_cell.angle_beta   90.00
_cell.angle_gamma   90.00
#
_symmetry.space_group_name_H-M   'P 1'
#
loop_
_entity.id
_entity.type
_entity.pdbx_description
1 polymer ?
#
loop_
_entity_poly.entity_id
_entity_poly.type
_entity_poly.pdbx_seq_one_letter_code
_entity_poly.pdbx_strand_id
1 'polypeptide(L)'
;MKASKKITACLLLVAIALAGCTYTTTSSGTELSVVPACSGTTVNPAFVNSIWASWQGVSLLAASTVFIVSILIYTLGYALDHQKAIMWAKNQMAEAIIAIVMVIVVLVLISSLCDLDMKSLGLVSSCGGAGESSCNMSDVAFGYLSTMYTTIMQGYLLVIAMNSILTAAASMTLGFAPGGVGIIIAPLAGLAQVADGLLLASIALLTGAIFTLTQMVLLKMTASLFVILFPIGVVLRCFGATRGFGGGLMAIGIGFFVFYPLIAVLFYGALVDNIQHNYSDFSTSFQTAGTSPANTSWFNPDILGFIASFIGTVIMGAIFIPLIMFMILIAFIKGLSMALGEEVDVSNLTRLI
;
A
#
# COMPACT_ATOMS: atom_id res chain seq x y z
N MET A 1 35.18 -24.44 -7.47
CA MET A 1 33.81 -23.89 -7.39
C MET A 1 32.80 -24.75 -6.63
N LYS A 2 32.80 -26.10 -6.71
CA LYS A 2 31.82 -26.93 -5.96
C LYS A 2 31.95 -26.86 -4.43
N ALA A 3 33.14 -26.61 -3.89
CA ALA A 3 33.36 -26.51 -2.44
C ALA A 3 32.81 -25.23 -1.81
N SER A 4 32.81 -24.08 -2.53
CA SER A 4 32.30 -22.83 -1.95
C SER A 4 30.79 -22.88 -1.75
N LYS A 5 30.03 -23.48 -2.68
CA LYS A 5 28.56 -23.62 -2.56
C LYS A 5 28.12 -24.37 -1.30
N LYS A 6 28.89 -25.39 -0.86
CA LYS A 6 28.57 -26.15 0.36
C LYS A 6 28.83 -25.35 1.64
N ILE A 7 29.91 -24.58 1.67
CA ILE A 7 30.26 -23.72 2.81
C ILE A 7 29.24 -22.58 2.96
N THR A 8 28.79 -22.00 1.84
CA THR A 8 27.76 -20.96 1.82
C THR A 8 26.41 -21.46 2.34
N ALA A 9 25.99 -22.68 1.96
CA ALA A 9 24.75 -23.28 2.45
C ALA A 9 24.79 -23.57 3.96
N CYS A 10 25.94 -24.02 4.49
CA CYS A 10 26.14 -24.20 5.93
C CYS A 10 26.04 -22.87 6.70
N LEU A 11 26.63 -21.79 6.18
CA LEU A 11 26.58 -20.48 6.82
C LEU A 11 25.17 -19.89 6.84
N LEU A 12 24.40 -20.10 5.78
CA LEU A 12 22.99 -19.70 5.72
C LEU A 12 22.15 -20.44 6.79
N LEU A 13 22.37 -21.75 6.97
CA LEU A 13 21.70 -22.54 8.00
C LEU A 13 22.09 -22.12 9.42
N VAL A 14 23.36 -21.79 9.64
CA VAL A 14 23.85 -21.31 10.95
C VAL A 14 23.31 -19.91 11.27
N ALA A 15 23.22 -19.02 10.28
CA ALA A 15 22.60 -17.70 10.47
C ALA A 15 21.10 -17.80 10.78
N ILE A 16 20.38 -18.69 10.08
CA ILE A 16 18.95 -18.96 10.35
C ILE A 16 18.75 -19.61 11.73
N ALA A 17 19.63 -20.53 12.12
CA ALA A 17 19.57 -21.18 13.43
C ALA A 17 19.89 -20.21 14.57
N LEU A 18 20.89 -19.34 14.42
CA LEU A 18 21.26 -18.35 15.42
C LEU A 18 20.19 -17.25 15.57
N ALA A 19 19.52 -16.88 14.48
CA ALA A 19 18.36 -15.97 14.54
C ALA A 19 17.18 -16.57 15.32
N GLY A 20 17.09 -17.90 15.44
CA GLY A 20 16.05 -18.59 16.20
C GLY A 20 16.35 -18.83 17.69
N CYS A 21 17.61 -18.70 18.14
CA CYS A 21 18.01 -19.10 19.50
C CYS A 21 18.00 -17.99 20.55
N THR A 22 17.95 -16.71 20.15
CA THR A 22 17.70 -15.62 21.09
C THR A 22 16.20 -15.37 21.08
N TYR A 23 15.40 -15.91 22.01
CA TYR A 23 14.21 -15.26 22.62
C TYR A 23 13.43 -16.27 23.48
N THR A 24 13.34 -15.96 24.78
CA THR A 24 12.47 -16.59 25.76
C THR A 24 11.09 -15.93 25.72
N THR A 25 10.04 -16.69 25.44
CA THR A 25 8.65 -16.22 25.35
C THR A 25 7.90 -16.34 26.68
N THR A 26 7.17 -15.29 27.07
CA THR A 26 6.11 -15.37 28.10
C THR A 26 4.82 -14.86 27.45
N SER A 27 3.80 -15.70 27.31
CA SER A 27 2.60 -15.44 26.50
C SER A 27 1.31 -15.47 27.32
N SER A 28 0.40 -14.52 27.07
CA SER A 28 -1.04 -14.69 27.23
C SER A 28 -1.75 -13.92 26.10
N GLY A 29 -2.75 -14.57 25.48
CA GLY A 29 -3.25 -14.23 24.15
C GLY A 29 -4.34 -13.17 24.10
N THR A 30 -4.47 -12.52 22.93
CA THR A 30 -5.70 -12.09 22.23
C THR A 30 -5.32 -11.38 20.91
N GLU A 31 -6.32 -11.04 20.11
CA GLU A 31 -6.41 -11.08 18.64
C GLU A 31 -5.51 -10.15 17.77
N LEU A 32 -5.48 -10.48 16.48
CA LEU A 32 -4.56 -10.04 15.44
C LEU A 32 -4.95 -8.67 14.83
N SER A 33 -4.30 -7.59 15.27
CA SER A 33 -4.29 -6.29 14.57
C SER A 33 -2.84 -5.87 14.33
N VAL A 34 -2.46 -5.72 13.06
CA VAL A 34 -1.11 -5.28 12.66
C VAL A 34 -1.09 -3.76 12.66
N VAL A 35 -0.33 -3.18 13.59
CA VAL A 35 -0.21 -1.74 13.81
C VAL A 35 1.18 -1.28 13.31
N PRO A 36 1.29 -0.15 12.57
CA PRO A 36 2.55 0.31 11.97
C PRO A 36 3.57 0.84 13.00
N ALA A 37 4.85 0.77 12.66
CA ALA A 37 5.99 0.99 13.55
C ALA A 37 6.15 2.41 14.14
N CYS A 38 5.39 3.41 13.69
CA CYS A 38 5.45 4.78 14.23
C CYS A 38 4.27 5.13 15.16
N SER A 39 3.21 4.31 15.25
CA SER A 39 2.07 4.65 16.11
C SER A 39 2.34 4.23 17.55
N GLY A 40 2.49 5.21 18.45
CA GLY A 40 2.67 5.03 19.89
C GLY A 40 1.45 4.46 20.63
N THR A 41 0.49 3.84 19.94
CA THR A 41 -0.68 3.22 20.55
C THR A 41 -0.42 1.74 20.85
N THR A 42 -0.31 1.46 22.14
CA THR A 42 -0.10 0.15 22.74
C THR A 42 -1.29 -0.79 22.50
N VAL A 43 -1.19 -1.70 21.52
CA VAL A 43 -2.05 -2.89 21.51
C VAL A 43 -1.25 -4.11 21.05
N ASN A 44 -1.41 -5.23 21.76
CA ASN A 44 -0.48 -6.36 21.85
C ASN A 44 -0.82 -7.52 20.89
N PRO A 45 0.03 -7.81 19.89
CA PRO A 45 0.20 -9.17 19.37
C PRO A 45 1.58 -9.76 19.73
N ALA A 46 1.66 -10.51 20.83
CA ALA A 46 2.91 -10.89 21.51
C ALA A 46 3.90 -11.77 20.73
N PHE A 47 3.48 -12.53 19.71
CA PHE A 47 4.39 -13.40 18.96
C PHE A 47 5.04 -12.70 17.75
N VAL A 48 4.21 -11.98 16.98
CA VAL A 48 4.71 -11.16 15.86
C VAL A 48 5.38 -9.91 16.41
N ASN A 49 4.84 -9.18 17.39
CA ASN A 49 5.58 -8.02 17.89
C ASN A 49 6.91 -8.38 18.59
N SER A 50 7.09 -9.58 19.12
CA SER A 50 8.37 -9.98 19.73
C SER A 50 9.48 -10.23 18.70
N ILE A 51 9.22 -11.07 17.68
CA ILE A 51 10.21 -11.36 16.62
C ILE A 51 10.39 -10.14 15.69
N TRP A 52 9.36 -9.30 15.58
CA TRP A 52 9.28 -8.23 14.59
C TRP A 52 9.63 -6.85 15.18
N ALA A 53 9.61 -6.66 16.51
CA ALA A 53 10.15 -5.45 17.15
C ALA A 53 11.68 -5.35 17.09
N SER A 54 12.37 -6.47 16.92
CA SER A 54 13.84 -6.52 16.90
C SER A 54 14.43 -6.76 15.52
N TRP A 55 13.72 -6.44 14.43
CA TRP A 55 14.22 -6.58 13.06
C TRP A 55 15.57 -5.89 12.85
N GLN A 56 15.80 -4.79 13.57
CA GLN A 56 17.06 -4.06 13.62
C GLN A 56 18.18 -4.95 14.17
N GLY A 57 17.92 -5.61 15.30
CA GLY A 57 18.84 -6.56 15.93
C GLY A 57 19.11 -7.77 15.05
N VAL A 58 18.08 -8.36 14.43
CA VAL A 58 18.25 -9.49 13.51
C VAL A 58 19.10 -9.11 12.30
N SER A 59 18.86 -7.94 11.71
CA SER A 59 19.62 -7.46 10.55
C SER A 59 21.10 -7.19 10.91
N LEU A 60 21.35 -6.61 12.08
CA LEU A 60 22.70 -6.28 12.55
C LEU A 60 23.45 -7.53 13.02
N LEU A 61 22.75 -8.49 13.62
CA LEU A 61 23.30 -9.81 13.98
C LEU A 61 23.64 -10.62 12.73
N ALA A 62 22.78 -10.62 11.72
CA ALA A 62 23.07 -11.25 10.43
C ALA A 62 24.30 -10.63 9.74
N ALA A 63 24.40 -9.30 9.69
CA ALA A 63 25.55 -8.63 9.08
C ALA A 63 26.85 -8.89 9.87
N SER A 64 26.80 -8.86 11.20
CA SER A 64 27.97 -9.11 12.05
C SER A 64 28.44 -10.57 12.01
N THR A 65 27.54 -11.54 11.93
CA THR A 65 27.92 -12.96 11.78
C THR A 65 28.67 -13.21 10.48
N VAL A 66 28.22 -12.65 9.37
CA VAL A 66 28.94 -12.72 8.08
C VAL A 66 30.31 -12.06 8.17
N PHE A 67 30.40 -10.91 8.85
CA PHE A 67 31.66 -10.20 9.05
C PHE A 67 32.66 -11.05 9.85
N ILE A 68 32.23 -11.64 10.96
CA ILE A 68 33.07 -12.53 11.80
C ILE A 68 33.55 -13.73 10.99
N VAL A 69 32.66 -14.37 10.23
CA VAL A 69 33.00 -15.51 9.37
C VAL A 69 34.03 -15.11 8.30
N SER A 70 33.90 -13.91 7.73
CA SER A 70 34.85 -13.40 6.75
C SER A 70 36.23 -13.19 7.36
N ILE A 71 36.31 -12.73 8.61
CA ILE A 71 37.57 -12.62 9.38
C ILE A 71 38.20 -14.00 9.60
N LEU A 72 37.40 -15.00 10.00
CA LEU A 72 37.90 -16.36 10.21
C LEU A 72 38.45 -16.98 8.92
N ILE A 73 37.80 -16.74 7.78
CA ILE A 73 38.29 -17.23 6.48
C ILE A 73 39.56 -16.49 6.05
N TYR A 74 39.68 -15.20 6.38
CA TYR A 74 40.91 -14.44 6.13
C TYR A 74 42.10 -14.97 6.93
N THR A 75 41.93 -15.20 8.24
CA THR A 75 43.01 -15.72 9.09
C THR A 75 43.40 -17.15 8.69
N LEU A 76 42.42 -18.00 8.35
CA LEU A 76 42.68 -19.34 7.83
C LEU A 76 43.37 -19.30 6.45
N GLY A 77 42.95 -18.41 5.56
CA GLY A 77 43.58 -18.22 4.26
C GLY A 77 45.04 -17.79 4.35
N TYR A 78 45.37 -16.97 5.36
CA TYR A 78 46.73 -16.58 5.68
C TYR A 78 47.55 -17.75 6.25
N ALA A 79 46.98 -18.54 7.16
CA ALA A 79 47.65 -19.71 7.74
C ALA A 79 47.98 -20.81 6.71
N LEU A 80 47.15 -20.94 5.66
CA LEU A 80 47.32 -21.92 4.58
C LEU A 80 48.06 -21.36 3.35
N ASP A 81 48.48 -20.09 3.38
CA ASP A 81 49.08 -19.35 2.26
C ASP A 81 48.28 -19.45 0.94
N HIS A 82 46.94 -19.48 1.04
CA HIS A 82 46.06 -19.64 -0.11
C HIS A 82 45.56 -18.28 -0.61
N GLN A 83 46.32 -17.64 -1.51
CA GLN A 83 46.06 -16.28 -2.04
C GLN A 83 44.62 -16.02 -2.50
N LYS A 84 43.95 -17.01 -3.11
CA LYS A 84 42.55 -16.84 -3.58
C LYS A 84 41.56 -16.70 -2.42
N ALA A 85 41.81 -17.34 -1.28
CA ALA A 85 40.95 -17.24 -0.10
C ALA A 85 41.09 -15.85 0.55
N ILE A 86 42.33 -15.33 0.59
CA ILE A 86 42.64 -13.99 1.08
C ILE A 86 41.92 -12.93 0.23
N MET A 87 42.00 -13.01 -1.10
CA MET A 87 41.30 -12.08 -2.00
C MET A 87 39.78 -12.16 -1.86
N TRP A 88 39.23 -13.37 -1.76
CA TRP A 88 37.78 -13.55 -1.55
C TRP A 88 37.33 -12.94 -0.23
N ALA A 89 38.05 -13.19 0.87
CA ALA A 89 37.71 -12.68 2.18
C ALA A 89 37.77 -11.14 2.24
N LYS A 90 38.76 -10.50 1.60
CA LYS A 90 38.85 -9.03 1.49
C LYS A 90 37.62 -8.44 0.82
N ASN A 91 37.14 -9.04 -0.27
CA ASN A 91 35.93 -8.56 -0.94
C ASN A 91 34.69 -8.74 -0.06
N GLN A 92 34.55 -9.88 0.63
CA GLN A 92 33.42 -10.11 1.54
C GLN A 92 33.40 -9.14 2.74
N MET A 93 34.57 -8.79 3.29
CA MET A 93 34.67 -7.80 4.36
C MET A 93 34.19 -6.42 3.91
N ALA A 94 34.64 -5.96 2.73
CA ALA A 94 34.22 -4.66 2.19
C ALA A 94 32.70 -4.62 1.96
N GLU A 95 32.12 -5.71 1.46
CA GLU A 95 30.68 -5.83 1.23
C GLU A 95 29.87 -5.83 2.54
N ALA A 96 30.33 -6.55 3.55
CA ALA A 96 29.70 -6.58 4.87
C ALA A 96 29.71 -5.19 5.54
N ILE A 97 30.80 -4.42 5.40
CA ILE A 97 30.87 -3.04 5.90
C ILE A 97 29.82 -2.16 5.21
N ILE A 98 29.70 -2.24 3.88
CA ILE A 98 28.69 -1.47 3.13
C ILE A 98 27.27 -1.88 3.59
N ALA A 99 27.02 -3.18 3.79
CA ALA A 99 25.74 -3.68 4.31
C ALA A 99 25.38 -3.06 5.67
N ILE A 100 26.33 -3.03 6.62
CA ILE A 100 26.14 -2.41 7.93
C ILE A 100 25.83 -0.91 7.80
N VAL A 101 26.59 -0.19 6.96
CA VAL A 101 26.36 1.24 6.72
C VAL A 101 24.96 1.50 6.15
N MET A 102 24.50 0.69 5.19
CA MET A 102 23.14 0.84 4.65
C MET A 102 22.06 0.57 5.69
N VAL A 103 22.23 -0.43 6.56
CA VAL A 103 21.31 -0.67 7.68
C VAL A 103 21.23 0.56 8.58
N ILE A 104 22.37 1.15 8.94
CA ILE A 104 22.42 2.38 9.76
C ILE A 104 21.70 3.54 9.06
N VAL A 105 21.96 3.77 7.77
CA VAL A 105 21.30 4.83 7.00
C VAL A 105 19.79 4.64 6.98
N VAL A 106 19.31 3.41 6.77
CA VAL A 106 17.87 3.10 6.78
C VAL A 106 17.25 3.31 8.15
N LEU A 107 17.96 2.98 9.24
CA LEU A 107 17.50 3.24 10.60
C LEU A 107 17.34 4.75 10.89
N VAL A 108 18.33 5.55 10.49
CA VAL A 108 18.26 7.02 10.62
C VAL A 108 17.10 7.56 9.79
N LEU A 109 16.92 7.06 8.56
CA LEU A 109 15.83 7.48 7.69
C LEU A 109 14.45 7.14 8.29
N ILE A 110 14.25 5.92 8.81
CA ILE A 110 12.98 5.53 9.44
C ILE A 110 12.71 6.37 10.69
N SER A 111 13.72 6.59 11.54
CA SER A 111 13.58 7.46 12.71
C SER A 111 13.17 8.88 12.30
N SER A 112 13.81 9.43 11.27
CA SER A 112 13.48 10.78 10.78
C SER A 112 12.06 10.86 10.21
N LEU A 113 11.54 9.78 9.61
CA LEU A 113 10.18 9.75 9.08
C LEU A 113 9.11 9.62 10.16
N CYS A 114 9.39 8.92 11.26
CA CYS A 114 8.45 8.87 12.38
C CYS A 114 8.35 10.23 13.11
N ASP A 115 9.41 11.04 13.09
CA ASP A 115 9.40 12.38 13.70
C ASP A 115 8.79 13.47 12.80
N LEU A 116 8.53 13.18 11.52
CA LEU A 116 7.94 14.14 10.59
C LEU A 116 6.43 14.26 10.80
N ASP A 117 6.02 15.36 11.44
CA ASP A 117 4.61 15.73 11.54
C ASP A 117 4.10 16.31 10.21
N MET A 118 3.18 15.59 9.57
CA MET A 118 2.55 15.99 8.30
C MET A 118 1.80 17.33 8.39
N LYS A 119 1.36 17.72 9.59
CA LYS A 119 0.71 19.01 9.83
C LYS A 119 1.68 20.17 9.67
N SER A 120 2.92 20.01 10.14
CA SER A 120 3.96 21.05 10.05
C SER A 120 4.37 21.33 8.60
N LEU A 121 4.24 20.33 7.72
CA LEU A 121 4.50 20.46 6.29
C LEU A 121 3.34 21.14 5.53
N GLY A 122 2.21 21.44 6.20
CA GLY A 122 1.04 22.04 5.57
C GLY A 122 0.35 21.14 4.54
N LEU A 123 0.70 19.86 4.50
CA LEU A 123 0.12 18.88 3.58
C LEU A 123 -1.28 18.44 4.03
N VAL A 124 -1.61 18.65 5.30
CA VAL A 124 -2.82 18.13 5.94
C VAL A 124 -3.40 19.18 6.88
N SER A 125 -4.69 19.49 6.72
CA SER A 125 -5.44 20.41 7.59
C SER A 125 -5.89 19.76 8.89
N SER A 126 -6.16 18.45 8.88
CA SER A 126 -6.60 17.67 10.04
C SER A 126 -6.17 16.21 9.93
N CYS A 127 -5.78 15.60 11.05
CA CYS A 127 -5.12 14.29 11.04
C CYS A 127 -6.09 13.10 11.07
N GLY A 128 -7.27 13.23 10.47
CA GLY A 128 -8.23 12.14 10.29
C GLY A 128 -8.83 11.51 11.55
N GLY A 129 -8.32 11.84 12.75
CA GLY A 129 -8.77 11.32 14.04
C GLY A 129 -8.99 12.44 15.06
N ALA A 130 -10.06 12.34 15.85
CA ALA A 130 -10.36 13.29 16.91
C ALA A 130 -9.34 13.16 18.06
N GLY A 131 -8.38 14.07 18.12
CA GLY A 131 -7.61 14.32 19.35
C GLY A 131 -6.16 13.82 19.41
N GLU A 132 -5.56 13.36 18.31
CA GLU A 132 -4.16 12.95 18.33
C GLU A 132 -3.21 14.14 18.08
N SER A 133 -2.25 14.34 19.00
CA SER A 133 -1.27 15.42 18.96
C SER A 133 -0.10 15.16 18.01
N SER A 134 0.03 13.95 17.43
CA SER A 134 1.08 13.58 16.48
C SER A 134 0.48 12.91 15.26
N CYS A 135 0.73 13.46 14.08
CA CYS A 135 0.14 13.00 12.84
C CYS A 135 1.16 12.19 12.03
N ASN A 136 1.27 10.91 12.36
CA ASN A 136 2.14 9.99 11.64
C ASN A 136 1.69 9.85 10.18
N MET A 137 2.66 9.75 9.27
CA MET A 137 2.39 9.63 7.83
C MET A 137 1.49 8.44 7.48
N SER A 138 1.68 7.29 8.14
CA SER A 138 0.89 6.08 7.92
C SER A 138 -0.57 6.25 8.36
N ASP A 139 -0.77 6.89 9.49
CA ASP A 139 -2.10 7.02 10.12
C ASP A 139 -2.93 8.04 9.36
N VAL A 140 -2.28 9.12 8.93
CA VAL A 140 -2.80 10.10 7.99
C VAL A 140 -3.20 9.42 6.66
N ALA A 141 -2.31 8.66 6.04
CA ALA A 141 -2.61 7.94 4.79
C ALA A 141 -3.77 6.95 4.95
N PHE A 142 -3.83 6.22 6.07
CA PHE A 142 -4.91 5.29 6.35
C PHE A 142 -6.25 6.00 6.59
N GLY A 143 -6.24 7.07 7.39
CA GLY A 143 -7.41 7.92 7.63
C GLY A 143 -7.99 8.46 6.33
N TYR A 144 -7.13 8.91 5.42
CA TYR A 144 -7.55 9.35 4.09
C TYR A 144 -8.21 8.25 3.26
N LEU A 145 -7.56 7.09 3.13
CA LEU A 145 -8.13 5.98 2.36
C LEU A 145 -9.45 5.49 2.96
N SER A 146 -9.58 5.51 4.29
CA SER A 146 -10.81 5.18 5.00
C SER A 146 -11.93 6.18 4.69
N THR A 147 -11.66 7.49 4.79
CA THR A 147 -12.63 8.55 4.45
C THR A 147 -13.04 8.50 2.98
N MET A 148 -12.11 8.22 2.08
CA MET A 148 -12.40 8.06 0.67
C MET A 148 -13.29 6.84 0.42
N TYR A 149 -12.98 5.70 1.04
CA TYR A 149 -13.80 4.50 0.95
C TYR A 149 -15.23 4.74 1.46
N THR A 150 -15.41 5.37 2.62
CA THR A 150 -16.74 5.66 3.17
C THR A 150 -17.52 6.63 2.29
N THR A 151 -16.87 7.67 1.75
CA THR A 151 -17.50 8.64 0.85
C THR A 151 -17.95 7.99 -0.46
N ILE A 152 -17.11 7.16 -1.07
CA ILE A 152 -17.46 6.42 -2.29
C ILE A 152 -18.61 5.44 -2.01
N MET A 153 -18.58 4.72 -0.88
CA MET A 153 -19.64 3.78 -0.50
C MET A 153 -20.97 4.48 -0.23
N GLN A 154 -20.96 5.65 0.41
CA GLN A 154 -22.17 6.44 0.60
C GLN A 154 -22.72 6.95 -0.73
N GLY A 155 -21.84 7.44 -1.62
CA GLY A 155 -22.23 7.83 -2.98
C GLY A 155 -22.83 6.67 -3.78
N TYR A 156 -22.25 5.47 -3.67
CA TYR A 156 -22.76 4.25 -4.30
C TYR A 156 -24.16 3.90 -3.82
N LEU A 157 -24.41 3.91 -2.51
CA LEU A 157 -25.73 3.64 -1.94
C LEU A 157 -26.78 4.66 -2.40
N LEU A 158 -26.40 5.95 -2.51
CA LEU A 158 -27.28 7.01 -2.98
C LEU A 158 -27.62 6.81 -4.47
N VAL A 159 -26.63 6.53 -5.33
CA VAL A 159 -26.85 6.27 -6.76
C VAL A 159 -27.75 5.04 -6.98
N ILE A 160 -27.58 3.98 -6.19
CA ILE A 160 -28.47 2.81 -6.25
C ILE A 160 -29.88 3.15 -5.81
N ALA A 161 -30.06 3.94 -4.74
CA ALA A 161 -31.37 4.39 -4.30
C ALA A 161 -32.07 5.23 -5.37
N MET A 162 -31.34 6.10 -6.07
CA MET A 162 -31.87 6.84 -7.22
C MET A 162 -32.25 5.92 -8.37
N ASN A 163 -31.38 4.96 -8.71
CA ASN A 163 -31.62 4.04 -9.81
C ASN A 163 -32.87 3.17 -9.56
N SER A 164 -33.10 2.72 -8.33
CA SER A 164 -34.28 1.92 -7.98
C SER A 164 -35.58 2.71 -8.10
N ILE A 165 -35.60 3.97 -7.66
CA ILE A 165 -36.74 4.88 -7.80
C ILE A 165 -37.02 5.17 -9.29
N LEU A 166 -35.98 5.49 -10.07
CA LEU A 166 -36.10 5.78 -11.51
C LEU A 166 -36.59 4.56 -12.29
N THR A 167 -36.06 3.38 -11.98
CA THR A 167 -36.49 2.13 -12.62
C THR A 167 -37.94 1.80 -12.29
N ALA A 168 -38.36 1.99 -11.03
CA ALA A 168 -39.76 1.83 -10.63
C ALA A 168 -40.68 2.81 -11.37
N ALA A 169 -40.29 4.07 -11.49
CA ALA A 169 -41.05 5.08 -12.23
C ALA A 169 -41.10 4.79 -13.74
N ALA A 170 -40.00 4.37 -14.34
CA ALA A 170 -39.92 4.03 -15.76
C ALA A 170 -40.71 2.76 -16.11
N SER A 171 -40.89 1.84 -15.16
CA SER A 171 -41.67 0.61 -15.34
C SER A 171 -43.18 0.83 -15.37
N MET A 172 -43.66 2.05 -15.06
CA MET A 172 -45.08 2.37 -15.12
C MET A 172 -45.57 2.37 -16.57
N THR A 173 -46.40 1.38 -16.90
CA THR A 173 -47.09 1.28 -18.19
C THR A 173 -48.59 1.41 -17.98
N LEU A 174 -49.24 2.23 -18.80
CA LEU A 174 -50.69 2.38 -18.83
C LEU A 174 -51.18 1.67 -20.08
N GLY A 175 -51.83 0.52 -19.89
CA GLY A 175 -52.38 -0.28 -20.96
C GLY A 175 -53.90 -0.23 -20.98
N PHE A 176 -54.48 0.01 -22.15
CA PHE A 176 -55.90 -0.22 -22.43
C PHE A 176 -56.01 -1.32 -23.47
N ALA A 177 -56.39 -2.53 -23.05
CA ALA A 177 -56.45 -3.72 -23.92
C ALA A 177 -57.78 -4.49 -23.79
N PRO A 178 -58.90 -3.93 -24.30
CA PRO A 178 -60.16 -4.67 -24.34
C PRO A 178 -60.03 -5.87 -25.31
N GLY A 179 -60.19 -7.09 -24.79
CA GLY A 179 -60.12 -8.32 -25.60
C GLY A 179 -58.72 -8.77 -26.00
N GLY A 180 -57.66 -8.27 -25.34
CA GLY A 180 -56.27 -8.69 -25.59
C GLY A 180 -55.56 -7.94 -26.72
N VAL A 181 -56.26 -7.05 -27.43
CA VAL A 181 -55.68 -6.11 -28.40
C VAL A 181 -55.79 -4.71 -27.80
N GLY A 182 -54.66 -4.03 -27.61
CA GLY A 182 -54.63 -2.77 -26.88
C GLY A 182 -53.45 -1.86 -27.17
N ILE A 183 -53.56 -0.62 -26.68
CA ILE A 183 -52.50 0.38 -26.70
C ILE A 183 -51.86 0.39 -25.33
N ILE A 184 -50.53 0.23 -25.29
CA ILE A 184 -49.71 0.38 -24.08
C ILE A 184 -48.92 1.68 -24.23
N ILE A 185 -49.09 2.60 -23.30
CA ILE A 185 -48.35 3.86 -23.24
C ILE A 185 -47.38 3.76 -22.06
N ALA A 186 -46.10 4.01 -22.33
CA ALA A 186 -45.06 4.14 -21.32
C ALA A 186 -44.64 5.62 -21.24
N PRO A 187 -45.37 6.47 -20.49
CA PRO A 187 -45.16 7.92 -20.52
C PRO A 187 -43.76 8.33 -20.03
N LEU A 188 -43.07 7.47 -19.28
CA LEU A 188 -41.73 7.70 -18.73
C LEU A 188 -40.63 6.83 -19.39
N ALA A 189 -40.85 6.34 -20.62
CA ALA A 189 -39.86 5.50 -21.31
C ALA A 189 -38.46 6.16 -21.43
N GLY A 190 -38.39 7.50 -21.52
CA GLY A 190 -37.13 8.24 -21.56
C GLY A 190 -36.30 8.14 -20.28
N LEU A 191 -36.90 7.85 -19.12
CA LEU A 191 -36.15 7.65 -17.88
C LEU A 191 -35.30 6.38 -17.89
N ALA A 192 -35.66 5.39 -18.73
CA ALA A 192 -34.90 4.15 -18.82
C ALA A 192 -33.43 4.43 -19.20
N GLN A 193 -33.20 5.39 -20.10
CA GLN A 193 -31.85 5.76 -20.53
C GLN A 193 -31.04 6.43 -19.41
N VAL A 194 -31.70 7.19 -18.53
CA VAL A 194 -31.06 7.79 -17.34
C VAL A 194 -30.75 6.70 -16.32
N ALA A 195 -31.66 5.76 -16.09
CA ALA A 195 -31.46 4.62 -15.21
C ALA A 195 -30.24 3.77 -15.63
N ASP A 196 -30.09 3.50 -16.93
CA ASP A 196 -28.91 2.80 -17.46
C ASP A 196 -27.61 3.57 -17.21
N GLY A 197 -27.64 4.91 -17.30
CA GLY A 197 -26.51 5.77 -16.95
C GLY A 197 -26.14 5.70 -15.46
N LEU A 198 -27.14 5.71 -14.56
CA LEU A 198 -26.91 5.53 -13.12
C LEU A 198 -26.43 4.12 -12.78
N LEU A 199 -26.87 3.10 -13.52
CA LEU A 199 -26.36 1.75 -13.36
C LEU A 199 -24.86 1.70 -13.70
N LEU A 200 -24.45 2.28 -14.82
CA LEU A 200 -23.02 2.39 -15.16
C LEU A 200 -22.23 3.16 -14.09
N ALA A 201 -22.79 4.25 -13.57
CA ALA A 201 -22.22 5.02 -12.47
C ALA A 201 -21.98 4.16 -11.22
N SER A 202 -22.98 3.36 -10.83
CA SER A 202 -22.89 2.47 -9.67
C SER A 202 -21.76 1.44 -9.82
N ILE A 203 -21.56 0.90 -11.02
CA ILE A 203 -20.47 -0.05 -11.32
C ILE A 203 -19.12 0.66 -11.17
N ALA A 204 -19.00 1.90 -11.66
CA ALA A 204 -17.78 2.68 -11.55
C ALA A 204 -17.44 3.00 -10.08
N LEU A 205 -18.43 3.42 -9.29
CA LEU A 205 -18.26 3.69 -7.85
C LEU A 205 -17.88 2.44 -7.07
N LEU A 206 -18.54 1.31 -7.33
CA LEU A 206 -18.20 0.02 -6.70
C LEU A 206 -16.77 -0.40 -7.04
N THR A 207 -16.37 -0.25 -8.29
CA THR A 207 -15.00 -0.53 -8.75
C THR A 207 -13.99 0.35 -8.01
N GLY A 208 -14.27 1.66 -7.91
CA GLY A 208 -13.45 2.60 -7.14
C GLY A 208 -13.34 2.25 -5.65
N ALA A 209 -14.43 1.77 -5.03
CA ALA A 209 -14.42 1.31 -3.65
C ALA A 209 -13.52 0.08 -3.46
N ILE A 210 -13.58 -0.90 -4.38
CA ILE A 210 -12.73 -2.10 -4.35
C ILE A 210 -11.24 -1.72 -4.51
N PHE A 211 -10.92 -0.81 -5.43
CA PHE A 211 -9.54 -0.31 -5.58
C PHE A 211 -9.04 0.38 -4.31
N THR A 212 -9.85 1.24 -3.71
CA THR A 212 -9.51 1.94 -2.45
C THR A 212 -9.32 0.94 -1.30
N LEU A 213 -10.17 -0.08 -1.21
CA LEU A 213 -10.03 -1.17 -0.23
C LEU A 213 -8.71 -1.94 -0.44
N THR A 214 -8.36 -2.24 -1.70
CA THR A 214 -7.11 -2.93 -2.05
C THR A 214 -5.90 -2.10 -1.62
N GLN A 215 -5.95 -0.76 -1.79
CA GLN A 215 -4.89 0.13 -1.33
C GLN A 215 -4.78 0.19 0.20
N MET A 216 -5.89 0.15 0.94
CA MET A 216 -5.87 0.06 2.40
C MET A 216 -5.22 -1.25 2.88
N VAL A 217 -5.57 -2.37 2.25
CA VAL A 217 -4.97 -3.67 2.55
C VAL A 217 -3.48 -3.64 2.22
N LEU A 218 -3.09 -3.06 1.08
CA LEU A 218 -1.69 -2.89 0.70
C LEU A 218 -0.93 -2.08 1.77
N LEU A 219 -1.49 -0.97 2.23
CA LEU A 219 -0.87 -0.10 3.24
C LEU A 219 -0.68 -0.81 4.59
N LYS A 220 -1.63 -1.66 4.99
CA LYS A 220 -1.46 -2.52 6.19
C LYS A 220 -0.39 -3.59 5.99
N MET A 221 -0.29 -4.14 4.77
CA MET A 221 0.69 -5.15 4.42
C MET A 221 2.11 -4.58 4.26
N THR A 222 2.28 -3.29 3.93
CA THR A 222 3.63 -2.71 3.70
C THR A 222 4.51 -2.77 4.95
N ALA A 223 3.95 -2.54 6.14
CA ALA A 223 4.70 -2.66 7.39
C ALA A 223 5.21 -4.09 7.62
N SER A 224 4.37 -5.10 7.37
CA SER A 224 4.75 -6.52 7.46
C SER A 224 5.78 -6.91 6.39
N LEU A 225 5.57 -6.46 5.16
CA LEU A 225 6.49 -6.71 4.03
C LEU A 225 7.87 -6.13 4.30
N PHE A 226 7.98 -4.92 4.85
CA PHE A 226 9.26 -4.31 5.19
C PHE A 226 10.08 -5.19 6.13
N VAL A 227 9.44 -5.64 7.21
CA VAL A 227 10.13 -6.41 8.23
C VAL A 227 10.54 -7.81 7.72
N ILE A 228 9.81 -8.38 6.74
CA ILE A 228 10.22 -9.65 6.10
C ILE A 228 11.36 -9.41 5.13
N LEU A 229 11.15 -8.48 4.19
CA LEU A 229 12.00 -8.32 3.01
C LEU A 229 13.34 -7.68 3.35
N PHE A 230 13.38 -6.77 4.32
CA PHE A 230 14.59 -6.02 4.64
C PHE A 230 15.70 -6.90 5.25
N PRO A 231 15.48 -7.68 6.33
CA PRO A 231 16.52 -8.55 6.88
C PRO A 231 16.95 -9.65 5.90
N ILE A 232 16.01 -10.22 5.14
CA ILE A 232 16.31 -11.19 4.09
C ILE A 232 17.20 -10.56 3.02
N GLY A 233 16.91 -9.31 2.62
CA GLY A 233 17.75 -8.54 1.71
C GLY A 233 19.17 -8.35 2.24
N VAL A 234 19.33 -8.02 3.53
CA VAL A 234 20.65 -7.88 4.21
C VAL A 234 21.45 -9.17 4.17
N VAL A 235 20.81 -10.29 4.51
CA VAL A 235 21.44 -11.62 4.46
C VAL A 235 21.85 -11.98 3.03
N LEU A 236 20.96 -11.80 2.05
CA LEU A 236 21.25 -12.13 0.66
C LEU A 236 22.33 -11.26 0.04
N ARG A 237 22.48 -10.03 0.52
CA ARG A 237 23.54 -9.13 0.08
C ARG A 237 24.93 -9.62 0.51
N CYS A 238 25.01 -10.31 1.63
CA CYS A 238 26.24 -10.90 2.14
C CYS A 238 26.77 -12.07 1.29
N PHE A 239 26.02 -12.52 0.28
CA PHE A 239 26.47 -13.54 -0.66
C PHE A 239 26.70 -12.94 -2.04
N GLY A 240 27.92 -13.06 -2.56
CA GLY A 240 28.28 -12.46 -3.86
C GLY A 240 27.37 -12.82 -5.03
N ALA A 241 26.83 -14.05 -5.09
CA ALA A 241 25.94 -14.47 -6.17
C ALA A 241 24.50 -13.93 -6.06
N THR A 242 24.00 -13.64 -4.85
CA THR A 242 22.64 -13.12 -4.61
C THR A 242 22.63 -11.64 -4.27
N ARG A 243 23.76 -10.94 -4.43
CA ARG A 243 23.91 -9.55 -4.02
C ARG A 243 22.89 -8.62 -4.69
N GLY A 244 22.75 -8.73 -6.01
CA GLY A 244 21.81 -7.92 -6.77
C GLY A 244 20.37 -8.17 -6.31
N PHE A 245 20.01 -9.44 -6.12
CA PHE A 245 18.69 -9.83 -5.61
C PHE A 245 18.43 -9.28 -4.19
N GLY A 246 19.42 -9.35 -3.30
CA GLY A 246 19.33 -8.76 -1.95
C GLY A 246 19.12 -7.25 -1.97
N GLY A 247 19.82 -6.52 -2.86
CA GLY A 247 19.60 -5.09 -3.09
C GLY A 247 18.18 -4.77 -3.59
N GLY A 248 17.65 -5.61 -4.49
CA GLY A 248 16.27 -5.50 -4.97
C GLY A 248 15.24 -5.70 -3.86
N LEU A 249 15.41 -6.71 -2.99
CA LEU A 249 14.51 -6.94 -1.85
C LEU A 249 14.56 -5.78 -0.84
N MET A 250 15.75 -5.24 -0.55
CA MET A 250 15.86 -4.03 0.27
C MET A 250 15.14 -2.84 -0.36
N ALA A 251 15.31 -2.62 -1.67
CA ALA A 251 14.69 -1.51 -2.38
C ALA A 251 13.16 -1.61 -2.38
N ILE A 252 12.61 -2.82 -2.59
CA ILE A 252 11.18 -3.10 -2.49
C ILE A 252 10.68 -2.79 -1.07
N GLY A 253 11.37 -3.31 -0.04
CA GLY A 253 11.01 -3.04 1.35
C GLY A 253 10.96 -1.54 1.67
N ILE A 254 12.03 -0.81 1.35
CA ILE A 254 12.12 0.64 1.59
C ILE A 254 11.07 1.39 0.76
N GLY A 255 10.89 1.04 -0.51
CA GLY A 255 9.92 1.70 -1.39
C GLY A 255 8.48 1.57 -0.87
N PHE A 256 8.06 0.37 -0.50
CA PHE A 256 6.71 0.16 0.05
C PHE A 256 6.55 0.75 1.46
N PHE A 257 7.58 0.74 2.30
CA PHE A 257 7.48 1.26 3.66
C PHE A 257 7.48 2.79 3.71
N VAL A 258 8.39 3.43 2.97
CA VAL A 258 8.61 4.87 3.03
C VAL A 258 7.86 5.59 1.92
N PHE A 259 8.08 5.16 0.69
CA PHE A 259 7.69 5.96 -0.47
C PHE A 259 6.19 5.83 -0.77
N TYR A 260 5.61 4.64 -0.62
CA TYR A 260 4.18 4.42 -0.86
C TYR A 260 3.26 5.31 0.02
N PRO A 261 3.37 5.33 1.36
CA PRO A 261 2.54 6.23 2.18
C PRO A 261 2.84 7.71 1.90
N LEU A 262 4.07 8.08 1.51
CA LEU A 262 4.42 9.47 1.19
C LEU A 262 3.70 9.95 -0.06
N ILE A 263 3.75 9.15 -1.13
CA ILE A 263 3.02 9.42 -2.36
C ILE A 263 1.51 9.47 -2.07
N ALA A 264 1.01 8.56 -1.22
CA ALA A 264 -0.41 8.53 -0.87
C ALA A 264 -0.84 9.86 -0.24
N VAL A 265 -0.13 10.33 0.80
CA VAL A 265 -0.45 11.61 1.44
C VAL A 265 -0.40 12.76 0.42
N LEU A 266 0.60 12.78 -0.47
CA LEU A 266 0.78 13.84 -1.47
C LEU A 266 -0.36 13.90 -2.48
N PHE A 267 -0.73 12.78 -3.10
CA PHE A 267 -1.77 12.76 -4.13
C PHE A 267 -3.18 12.89 -3.53
N TYR A 268 -3.45 12.25 -2.40
CA TYR A 268 -4.79 12.24 -1.82
C TYR A 268 -5.13 13.54 -1.09
N GLY A 269 -4.14 14.22 -0.49
CA GLY A 269 -4.34 15.53 0.12
C GLY A 269 -4.89 16.57 -0.85
N ALA A 270 -4.55 16.47 -2.14
CA ALA A 270 -5.03 17.39 -3.18
C ALA A 270 -6.47 17.12 -3.65
N LEU A 271 -7.06 15.95 -3.34
CA LEU A 271 -8.31 15.49 -3.95
C LEU A 271 -9.44 15.19 -2.99
N VAL A 272 -9.12 14.88 -1.74
CA VAL A 272 -10.15 14.49 -0.77
C VAL A 272 -11.17 15.62 -0.56
N ASP A 273 -10.71 16.86 -0.50
CA ASP A 273 -11.57 18.04 -0.32
C ASP A 273 -12.57 18.19 -1.48
N ASN A 274 -12.11 17.97 -2.71
CA ASN A 274 -12.96 18.02 -3.90
C ASN A 274 -14.00 16.88 -3.90
N ILE A 275 -13.62 15.66 -3.48
CA ILE A 275 -14.53 14.53 -3.41
C ILE A 275 -15.59 14.76 -2.33
N GLN A 276 -15.19 15.22 -1.15
CA GLN A 276 -16.10 15.50 -0.04
C GLN A 276 -17.08 16.62 -0.37
N HIS A 277 -16.59 17.71 -0.97
CA HIS A 277 -17.44 18.83 -1.39
C HIS A 277 -18.46 18.40 -2.47
N ASN A 278 -18.00 17.67 -3.50
CA ASN A 278 -18.89 17.14 -4.53
C ASN A 278 -19.94 16.18 -3.95
N TYR A 279 -19.56 15.36 -2.96
CA TYR A 279 -20.49 14.47 -2.27
C TYR A 279 -21.50 15.24 -1.40
N SER A 280 -21.08 16.26 -0.64
CA SER A 280 -21.99 17.05 0.19
C SER A 280 -23.03 17.78 -0.66
N ASP A 281 -22.62 18.34 -1.79
CA ASP A 281 -23.51 19.06 -2.70
C ASP A 281 -24.49 18.11 -3.37
N PHE A 282 -24.02 16.94 -3.79
CA PHE A 282 -24.85 15.88 -4.35
C PHE A 282 -25.89 15.37 -3.35
N SER A 283 -25.46 15.06 -2.12
CA SER A 283 -26.35 14.55 -1.07
C SER A 283 -27.41 15.57 -0.65
N THR A 284 -27.05 16.85 -0.53
CA THR A 284 -27.97 17.94 -0.19
C THR A 284 -29.00 18.16 -1.31
N SER A 285 -28.56 18.11 -2.57
CA SER A 285 -29.44 18.22 -3.73
C SER A 285 -30.44 17.07 -3.79
N PHE A 286 -29.99 15.83 -3.50
CA PHE A 286 -30.86 14.66 -3.45
C PHE A 286 -31.91 14.76 -2.33
N GLN A 287 -31.52 15.18 -1.12
CA GLN A 287 -32.47 15.38 -0.01
C GLN A 287 -33.50 16.45 -0.31
N THR A 288 -33.09 17.54 -0.97
CA THR A 288 -33.98 18.63 -1.37
C THR A 288 -34.99 18.17 -2.43
N ALA A 289 -34.56 17.35 -3.41
CA ALA A 289 -35.47 16.76 -4.39
C ALA A 289 -36.50 15.80 -3.75
N GLY A 290 -36.11 15.08 -2.70
CA GLY A 290 -36.99 14.16 -1.97
C GLY A 290 -38.12 14.80 -1.17
N THR A 291 -37.96 16.06 -0.74
CA THR A 291 -38.90 16.70 0.20
C THR A 291 -40.01 17.52 -0.47
N SER A 292 -39.95 17.74 -1.79
CA SER A 292 -40.98 18.47 -2.55
C SER A 292 -41.68 17.57 -3.58
N PRO A 293 -42.78 16.87 -3.20
CA PRO A 293 -43.52 16.00 -4.11
C PRO A 293 -44.24 16.75 -5.26
N ALA A 294 -44.28 18.09 -5.21
CA ALA A 294 -44.92 18.92 -6.24
C ALA A 294 -43.92 19.46 -7.29
N ASN A 295 -42.61 19.37 -7.06
CA ASN A 295 -41.62 19.86 -8.01
C ASN A 295 -41.10 18.71 -8.88
N THR A 296 -41.21 18.88 -10.20
CA THR A 296 -40.51 18.09 -11.23
C THR A 296 -38.97 18.26 -11.18
N SER A 297 -38.42 18.73 -10.05
CA SER A 297 -37.00 19.04 -9.84
C SER A 297 -36.08 17.83 -9.92
N TRP A 298 -36.61 16.61 -9.93
CA TRP A 298 -35.86 15.39 -10.25
C TRP A 298 -35.23 15.43 -11.65
N PHE A 299 -35.80 16.23 -12.56
CA PHE A 299 -35.27 16.45 -13.91
C PHE A 299 -34.43 17.71 -14.03
N ASN A 300 -34.00 18.30 -12.90
CA ASN A 300 -33.11 19.45 -12.97
C ASN A 300 -31.78 18.98 -13.63
N PRO A 301 -31.36 19.56 -14.78
CA PRO A 301 -30.08 19.23 -15.42
C PRO A 301 -28.88 19.34 -14.46
N ASP A 302 -29.02 20.13 -13.39
CA ASP A 302 -28.02 20.24 -12.34
C ASP A 302 -27.72 18.89 -11.67
N ILE A 303 -28.73 18.03 -11.42
CA ILE A 303 -28.53 16.72 -10.76
C ILE A 303 -27.67 15.80 -11.64
N LEU A 304 -27.94 15.77 -12.94
CA LEU A 304 -27.13 15.02 -13.91
C LEU A 304 -25.69 15.56 -13.98
N GLY A 305 -25.52 16.88 -13.93
CA GLY A 305 -24.22 17.53 -13.84
C GLY A 305 -23.44 17.13 -12.58
N PHE A 306 -24.10 17.12 -11.41
CA PHE A 306 -23.49 16.70 -10.16
C PHE A 306 -23.09 15.23 -10.17
N ILE A 307 -23.95 14.35 -10.69
CA ILE A 307 -23.64 12.91 -10.84
C ILE A 307 -22.41 12.74 -11.73
N ALA A 308 -22.39 13.39 -12.90
CA ALA A 308 -21.26 13.31 -13.82
C ALA A 308 -19.96 13.85 -13.20
N SER A 309 -20.02 14.97 -12.48
CA SER A 309 -18.87 15.57 -11.77
C SER A 309 -18.36 14.65 -10.66
N PHE A 310 -19.27 14.10 -9.84
CA PHE A 310 -18.93 13.20 -8.75
C PHE A 310 -18.28 11.92 -9.29
N ILE A 311 -18.89 11.26 -10.28
CA ILE A 311 -18.32 10.06 -10.91
C ILE A 311 -16.97 10.38 -11.55
N GLY A 312 -16.85 11.49 -12.28
CA GLY A 312 -15.59 11.89 -12.91
C GLY A 312 -14.47 12.07 -11.88
N THR A 313 -14.78 12.71 -10.75
CA THR A 313 -13.83 12.90 -9.65
C THR A 313 -13.47 11.56 -8.99
N VAL A 314 -14.44 10.66 -8.79
CA VAL A 314 -14.19 9.32 -8.22
C VAL A 314 -13.36 8.45 -9.17
N ILE A 315 -13.65 8.45 -10.47
CA ILE A 315 -12.85 7.71 -11.46
C ILE A 315 -11.41 8.22 -11.46
N MET A 316 -11.23 9.55 -11.47
CA MET A 316 -9.90 10.15 -11.43
C MET A 316 -9.17 9.80 -10.13
N GLY A 317 -9.83 9.97 -8.98
CA GLY A 317 -9.24 9.77 -7.66
C GLY A 317 -9.00 8.30 -7.30
N ALA A 318 -9.96 7.43 -7.57
CA ALA A 318 -9.98 6.04 -7.11
C ALA A 318 -9.41 5.04 -8.11
N ILE A 319 -9.25 5.41 -9.38
CA ILE A 319 -8.73 4.51 -10.42
C ILE A 319 -7.42 5.05 -10.99
N PHE A 320 -7.42 6.27 -11.55
CA PHE A 320 -6.22 6.79 -12.24
C PHE A 320 -5.05 7.05 -11.30
N ILE A 321 -5.31 7.61 -10.12
CA ILE A 321 -4.24 7.95 -9.18
C ILE A 321 -3.53 6.73 -8.61
N PRO A 322 -4.22 5.69 -8.12
CA PRO A 322 -3.56 4.46 -7.73
C PRO A 322 -2.60 3.94 -8.80
N LEU A 323 -3.00 3.97 -10.08
CA LEU A 323 -2.16 3.52 -11.20
C LEU A 323 -0.90 4.38 -11.34
N ILE A 324 -1.04 5.72 -11.28
CA ILE A 324 0.09 6.65 -11.32
C ILE A 324 1.01 6.42 -10.11
N MET A 325 0.45 6.23 -8.92
CA MET A 325 1.21 5.97 -7.70
C MET A 325 2.02 4.67 -7.82
N PHE A 326 1.42 3.59 -8.35
CA PHE A 326 2.14 2.34 -8.60
C PHE A 326 3.24 2.52 -9.63
N MET A 327 3.01 3.28 -10.70
CA MET A 327 4.03 3.57 -11.70
C MET A 327 5.23 4.32 -11.10
N ILE A 328 4.97 5.36 -10.29
CA ILE A 328 6.01 6.14 -9.61
C ILE A 328 6.74 5.28 -8.58
N LEU A 329 6.02 4.44 -7.84
CA LEU A 329 6.60 3.51 -6.87
C LEU A 329 7.53 2.50 -7.55
N ILE A 330 7.12 1.88 -8.66
CA ILE A 330 7.95 0.93 -9.41
C ILE A 330 9.19 1.63 -9.97
N ALA A 331 9.05 2.84 -10.50
CA ALA A 331 10.19 3.63 -10.98
C ALA A 331 11.18 3.95 -9.86
N PHE A 332 10.68 4.33 -8.67
CA PHE A 332 11.50 4.56 -7.49
C PHE A 332 12.21 3.29 -7.01
N ILE A 333 11.49 2.18 -6.88
CA ILE A 333 12.06 0.88 -6.48
C ILE A 333 13.15 0.45 -7.47
N LYS A 334 12.94 0.63 -8.78
CA LYS A 334 13.95 0.33 -9.80
C LYS A 334 15.19 1.19 -9.65
N GLY A 335 15.03 2.50 -9.50
CA GLY A 335 16.15 3.43 -9.28
C GLY A 335 16.91 3.12 -8.00
N LEU A 336 16.21 2.84 -6.91
CA LEU A 336 16.80 2.47 -5.63
C LEU A 336 17.50 1.10 -5.71
N SER A 337 16.94 0.14 -6.44
CA SER A 337 17.57 -1.17 -6.65
C SER A 337 18.89 -1.05 -7.43
N MET A 338 18.96 -0.16 -8.42
CA MET A 338 20.19 0.13 -9.18
C MET A 338 21.22 0.88 -8.34
N ALA A 339 20.77 1.77 -7.45
CA ALA A 339 21.66 2.47 -6.53
C ALA A 339 22.21 1.53 -5.43
N LEU A 340 21.36 0.64 -4.93
CA LEU A 340 21.74 -0.31 -3.89
C LEU A 340 22.52 -1.49 -4.44
N GLY A 341 22.43 -1.86 -5.71
CA GLY A 341 23.17 -3.00 -6.26
C GLY A 341 23.51 -2.84 -7.73
N GLU A 342 24.61 -3.48 -8.12
CA GLU A 342 24.97 -3.69 -9.53
C GLU A 342 23.74 -4.21 -10.27
N GLU A 343 23.44 -3.61 -11.43
CA GLU A 343 22.21 -3.82 -12.21
C GLU A 343 21.83 -5.30 -12.15
N VAL A 344 20.74 -5.62 -11.46
CA VAL A 344 20.12 -6.93 -11.66
C VAL A 344 19.70 -6.89 -13.11
N ASP A 345 20.44 -7.60 -13.94
CA ASP A 345 20.19 -7.69 -15.36
C ASP A 345 18.89 -8.49 -15.53
N VAL A 346 17.75 -7.82 -15.30
CA VAL A 346 16.40 -8.40 -15.34
C VAL A 346 16.16 -9.01 -16.72
N SER A 347 16.89 -8.55 -17.73
CA SER A 347 16.93 -9.13 -19.07
C SER A 347 17.43 -10.57 -19.10
N ASN A 348 18.30 -11.00 -18.18
CA ASN A 348 18.72 -12.41 -18.07
C ASN A 348 17.71 -13.26 -17.29
N LEU A 349 16.96 -12.66 -16.37
CA LEU A 349 15.93 -13.35 -15.59
C LEU A 349 14.66 -13.59 -16.44
N THR A 350 14.32 -12.65 -17.32
CA THR A 350 13.25 -12.81 -18.32
C THR A 350 13.62 -13.76 -19.46
N ARG A 351 14.91 -14.05 -19.70
CA ARG A 351 15.35 -15.10 -20.65
C ARG A 351 15.32 -16.51 -20.07
N LEU A 352 15.09 -16.66 -18.77
CA LEU A 352 15.05 -17.96 -18.07
C LEU A 352 13.61 -18.49 -17.92
N ILE A 353 12.61 -17.65 -18.19
CA ILE A 353 11.19 -18.01 -18.33
C ILE A 353 10.91 -18.22 -19.83
#